data_AF-A0A2A5NNU6-F1
#
_entry.id   AF-A0A2A5NNU6-F1
#
_cell.length_a   1.000
_cell.length_b   1.000
_cell.length_c   1.000
_cell.angle_alpha   90.00
_cell.angle_beta   90.00
_cell.angle_gamma   90.00
#
_symmetry.space_group_name_H-M   'P 1'
#
loop_
_entity.id
_entity.type
_entity.pdbx_description
1 polymer ?
#
loop_
_entity_poly.entity_id
_entity_poly.type
_entity_poly.pdbx_seq_one_letter_code
_entity_poly.pdbx_strand_id
1 'polypeptide(L)'
;MTDIINQASGELVTYEPVGPAELELMIRVLTDRLEASVPVLRAMWHDRYEAERALIEGRAKAMLTAKGATVTEKRAEADLASLPLRLEFDLKKEALHAGEELQKALTAKLYGLLNLNKAVTATYQSYGHGR
;
A
#
# COMPACT_ATOMS: atom_id res chain seq x y z
N MET A 1 7.51 31.75 0.33
CA MET A 1 6.38 31.29 1.14
C MET A 1 5.28 32.30 1.01
N THR A 2 4.14 31.88 0.47
CA THR A 2 2.94 32.71 0.40
C THR A 2 1.85 31.96 1.13
N ASP A 3 1.26 32.54 2.17
CA ASP A 3 0.11 31.93 2.81
C ASP A 3 -1.12 32.15 1.93
N ILE A 4 -1.79 31.05 1.57
CA ILE A 4 -3.00 31.06 0.75
C ILE A 4 -4.14 30.54 1.61
N ILE A 5 -5.29 31.21 1.54
CA ILE A 5 -6.50 30.74 2.20
C ILE A 5 -7.05 29.56 1.38
N ASN A 6 -7.14 28.39 1.99
CA ASN A 6 -7.87 27.27 1.42
C ASN A 6 -9.35 27.65 1.35
N GLN A 7 -9.88 27.84 0.15
CA GLN A 7 -11.26 28.30 -0.03
C GLN A 7 -12.32 27.30 0.47
N ALA A 8 -11.97 26.02 0.62
CA ALA A 8 -12.88 25.00 1.12
C ALA A 8 -12.89 24.87 2.64
N SER A 9 -11.76 25.08 3.33
CA SER A 9 -11.66 24.94 4.80
C SER A 9 -11.50 26.27 5.55
N GLY A 10 -11.20 27.36 4.88
CA GLY A 10 -10.91 28.67 5.49
C GLY A 10 -9.54 28.75 6.19
N GLU A 11 -8.75 27.68 6.15
CA GLU A 11 -7.45 27.61 6.80
C GLU A 11 -6.38 28.34 5.99
N LEU A 12 -5.47 29.03 6.69
CA LEU A 12 -4.24 29.54 6.12
C LEU A 12 -3.30 28.36 5.86
N VAL A 13 -3.02 28.11 4.58
CA VAL A 13 -2.09 27.09 4.15
C VAL A 13 -0.83 27.77 3.63
N THR A 14 0.31 27.43 4.23
CA THR A 14 1.60 27.86 3.70
C THR A 14 1.84 27.17 2.37
N TYR A 15 1.75 27.94 1.29
CA TYR A 15 1.97 27.43 -0.05
C TYR A 15 3.41 27.70 -0.48
N GLU A 16 4.09 26.61 -0.80
CA GLU A 16 5.38 26.63 -1.46
C GLU A 16 5.18 26.13 -2.90
N PRO A 17 5.31 27.02 -3.90
CA PRO A 17 5.15 26.63 -5.29
C PRO A 17 6.25 25.65 -5.68
N VAL A 18 5.86 24.45 -6.11
CA VAL A 18 6.78 23.46 -6.66
C VAL A 18 7.16 23.88 -8.08
N GLY A 19 8.45 24.06 -8.34
CA GLY A 19 8.94 24.43 -9.68
C GLY A 19 8.82 23.28 -10.69
N PRO A 20 8.84 23.55 -12.02
CA PRO A 20 8.73 22.51 -13.04
C PRO A 20 9.79 21.40 -12.91
N ALA A 21 11.05 21.77 -12.67
CA ALA A 21 12.15 20.82 -12.50
C ALA A 21 11.99 19.95 -11.24
N GLU A 22 11.45 20.52 -10.18
CA GLU A 22 11.18 19.80 -8.94
C GLU A 22 10.03 18.82 -9.12
N LEU A 23 8.98 19.21 -9.85
CA LEU A 23 7.86 18.34 -10.20
C LEU A 23 8.31 17.15 -11.06
N GLU A 24 9.17 17.38 -12.05
CA GLU A 24 9.78 16.31 -12.86
C GLU A 24 10.62 15.36 -12.00
N LEU A 25 11.41 15.90 -11.07
CA LEU A 25 12.19 15.09 -10.12
C LEU A 25 11.26 14.23 -9.24
N MET A 26 10.18 14.79 -8.71
CA MET A 26 9.19 14.05 -7.91
C MET A 26 8.54 12.93 -8.72
N ILE A 27 8.17 13.19 -9.98
CA ILE A 27 7.62 12.18 -10.90
C ILE A 27 8.63 11.05 -11.09
N ARG A 28 9.88 11.37 -11.42
CA ARG A 28 10.93 10.36 -11.65
C ARG A 28 11.14 9.49 -10.43
N VAL A 29 11.35 10.11 -9.26
CA VAL A 29 11.58 9.39 -8.00
C VAL A 29 10.39 8.50 -7.64
N LEU A 30 9.16 8.96 -7.86
CA LEU A 30 7.97 8.18 -7.55
C LEU A 30 7.81 6.98 -8.50
N THR A 31 8.08 7.18 -9.80
CA THR A 31 8.10 6.10 -10.80
C THR A 31 9.13 5.04 -10.43
N ASP A 32 10.38 5.44 -10.16
CA ASP A 32 11.46 4.52 -9.78
C ASP A 32 11.08 3.69 -8.54
N ARG A 33 10.43 4.32 -7.56
CA ARG A 33 9.96 3.64 -6.34
C ARG A 33 8.80 2.67 -6.62
N LEU A 34 7.87 3.02 -7.49
CA LEU A 34 6.77 2.14 -7.89
C LEU A 34 7.29 0.90 -8.62
N GLU A 35 8.27 1.06 -9.51
CA GLU A 35 8.95 -0.07 -10.16
C GLU A 35 9.68 -0.96 -9.15
N ALA A 36 10.43 -0.34 -8.24
CA ALA A 36 11.15 -1.04 -7.18
C ALA A 36 10.23 -1.76 -6.17
N SER A 37 8.96 -1.33 -6.04
CA SER A 37 8.00 -1.98 -5.15
C SER A 37 7.49 -3.33 -5.66
N VAL A 38 7.60 -3.62 -6.96
CA VAL A 38 7.10 -4.87 -7.56
C VAL A 38 7.72 -6.13 -6.94
N PRO A 39 9.07 -6.26 -6.84
CA PRO A 39 9.67 -7.43 -6.18
C PRO A 39 9.32 -7.51 -4.69
N VAL A 40 9.14 -6.37 -4.01
CA VAL A 40 8.76 -6.32 -2.59
C VAL A 40 7.35 -6.88 -2.39
N LEU A 41 6.36 -6.41 -3.17
CA LEU A 41 4.99 -6.92 -3.10
C LEU A 41 4.91 -8.40 -3.47
N ARG A 42 5.71 -8.85 -4.45
CA ARG A 42 5.82 -10.28 -4.78
C ARG A 42 6.31 -11.11 -3.58
N ALA A 43 7.32 -10.63 -2.86
CA ALA A 43 7.81 -11.29 -1.65
C ALA A 43 6.74 -11.32 -0.55
N MET A 44 6.00 -10.22 -0.34
CA MET A 44 4.90 -10.18 0.64
C MET A 44 3.78 -11.17 0.30
N TRP A 45 3.43 -11.29 -0.98
CA TRP A 45 2.50 -12.31 -1.46
C TRP A 45 3.01 -13.72 -1.15
N HIS A 46 4.29 -13.99 -1.43
CA HIS A 46 4.91 -15.27 -1.14
C HIS A 46 4.85 -15.62 0.35
N ASP A 47 5.31 -14.73 1.22
CA ASP A 47 5.26 -14.87 2.68
C ASP A 47 3.83 -15.17 3.17
N ARG A 48 2.84 -14.45 2.65
CA ARG A 48 1.43 -14.65 3.00
C ARG A 48 0.91 -16.02 2.57
N TYR A 49 1.33 -16.52 1.41
CA TYR A 49 0.97 -17.87 0.97
C TYR A 49 1.69 -18.96 1.75
N GLU A 50 2.95 -18.74 2.16
CA GLU A 50 3.66 -19.67 3.04
C GLU A 50 3.00 -19.78 4.41
N ALA A 51 2.67 -18.65 5.03
CA ALA A 51 1.97 -18.63 6.31
C ALA A 51 0.58 -19.30 6.22
N GLU A 52 -0.15 -19.10 5.12
CA GLU A 52 -1.43 -19.78 4.90
C GLU A 52 -1.27 -21.31 4.80
N ARG A 53 -0.27 -21.77 4.04
CA ARG A 53 0.02 -23.21 3.93
C ARG A 53 0.39 -23.79 5.29
N ALA A 54 1.23 -23.09 6.07
CA ALA A 54 1.61 -23.51 7.41
C ALA A 54 0.40 -23.58 8.35
N LEU A 55 -0.52 -22.61 8.31
CA LEU A 55 -1.76 -22.63 9.07
C LEU A 55 -2.65 -23.83 8.69
N ILE A 56 -2.85 -24.09 7.40
CA ILE A 56 -3.65 -25.21 6.91
C ILE A 56 -3.04 -26.53 7.40
N GLU A 57 -1.73 -26.71 7.21
CA GLU A 57 -1.02 -27.92 7.62
C GLU A 57 -1.05 -28.12 9.14
N GLY A 58 -0.74 -27.07 9.91
CA GLY A 58 -0.72 -27.11 11.37
C GLY A 58 -2.08 -27.43 11.96
N ARG A 59 -3.15 -26.80 11.45
CA ARG A 59 -4.52 -27.09 11.87
C ARG A 59 -4.94 -28.52 11.49
N ALA A 60 -4.59 -28.98 10.30
CA ALA A 60 -4.88 -30.36 9.87
C ALA A 60 -4.17 -31.40 10.76
N LYS A 61 -2.90 -31.17 11.07
CA LYS A 61 -2.14 -32.01 12.03
C LYS A 61 -2.79 -32.01 13.41
N ALA A 62 -3.15 -30.83 13.93
CA ALA A 62 -3.82 -30.72 15.22
C ALA A 62 -5.17 -31.45 15.26
N MET A 63 -5.95 -31.39 14.17
CA MET A 63 -7.20 -32.14 14.02
C MET A 63 -7.00 -33.66 14.09
N LEU A 64 -5.92 -34.17 13.47
CA LEU A 64 -5.61 -35.61 13.47
C LEU A 64 -5.18 -36.12 14.85
N THR A 65 -4.52 -35.26 15.65
CA THR A 65 -4.03 -35.62 16.98
C THR A 65 -4.98 -35.23 18.12
N ALA A 66 -6.10 -34.55 17.82
CA ALA A 66 -7.04 -34.05 18.81
C ALA A 66 -7.71 -35.18 19.60
N LYS A 67 -7.86 -34.97 20.91
CA LYS A 67 -8.33 -35.97 21.88
C LYS A 67 -9.81 -35.82 22.25
N GLY A 68 -10.46 -34.72 21.82
CA GLY A 68 -11.89 -34.51 22.04
C GLY A 68 -12.75 -35.72 21.66
N ALA A 69 -13.79 -36.01 22.44
CA ALA A 69 -14.66 -37.16 22.21
C ALA A 69 -15.57 -36.95 20.99
N THR A 70 -15.96 -35.70 20.74
CA THR A 70 -16.77 -35.31 19.59
C THR A 70 -15.95 -34.57 18.54
N VAL A 71 -16.44 -34.57 17.29
CA VAL A 71 -15.82 -33.80 16.19
C VAL A 71 -15.76 -32.30 16.52
N THR A 72 -16.77 -31.78 17.22
CA THR A 72 -16.83 -30.36 17.63
C THR A 72 -15.72 -30.02 18.61
N GLU A 73 -15.50 -30.86 19.62
CA GLU A 73 -14.39 -30.68 20.58
C GLU A 73 -13.03 -30.78 19.89
N LYS A 74 -12.85 -31.74 18.97
CA LYS A 74 -11.61 -31.86 18.19
C LYS A 74 -11.32 -30.62 17.35
N ARG A 75 -12.35 -30.02 16.75
CA ARG A 75 -12.24 -28.76 16.01
C ARG A 75 -11.83 -27.61 16.91
N ALA A 76 -12.46 -27.47 18.07
CA ALA A 76 -12.10 -26.42 19.03
C ALA A 76 -10.66 -26.57 19.54
N GLU A 77 -10.22 -27.80 19.82
CA GLU A 77 -8.83 -28.11 20.22
C GLU A 77 -7.83 -27.75 19.12
N ALA A 78 -8.11 -28.15 17.88
CA ALA A 78 -7.25 -27.84 16.74
C ALA A 78 -7.20 -26.34 16.42
N ASP A 79 -8.34 -25.66 16.53
CA ASP A 79 -8.43 -24.21 16.34
C ASP A 79 -7.58 -23.49 17.38
N LEU A 80 -7.70 -23.87 18.65
CA LEU A 80 -6.92 -23.33 19.76
C LEU A 80 -5.41 -23.59 19.58
N ALA A 81 -5.03 -24.80 19.17
CA ALA A 81 -3.64 -25.16 18.89
C ALA A 81 -3.05 -24.39 17.69
N SER A 82 -3.88 -24.01 16.72
CA SER A 82 -3.47 -23.29 15.51
C SER A 82 -3.45 -21.76 15.65
N LEU A 83 -3.85 -21.21 16.80
CA LEU A 83 -3.90 -19.75 17.03
C LEU A 83 -2.58 -19.02 16.71
N PRO A 84 -1.38 -19.52 17.07
CA PRO A 84 -0.13 -18.85 16.72
C PRO A 84 0.09 -18.75 15.21
N LEU A 85 -0.20 -19.83 14.47
CA LEU A 85 -0.09 -19.86 13.00
C LEU A 85 -1.12 -18.94 12.35
N ARG A 86 -2.31 -18.82 12.96
CA ARG A 86 -3.35 -17.92 12.47
C ARG A 86 -2.94 -16.46 12.64
N LEU A 87 -2.37 -16.11 13.79
CA LEU A 87 -1.82 -14.78 14.02
C LEU A 87 -0.72 -14.45 13.01
N GLU A 88 0.21 -15.37 12.76
CA GLU A 88 1.28 -15.17 11.77
C GLU A 88 0.71 -14.92 10.36
N PHE A 89 -0.26 -15.72 9.93
CA PHE A 89 -0.96 -15.51 8.67
C PHE A 89 -1.66 -14.14 8.62
N ASP A 90 -2.39 -13.76 9.67
CA ASP A 90 -3.13 -12.50 9.73
C ASP A 90 -2.18 -11.29 9.66
N LEU A 91 -1.04 -11.33 10.36
CA LEU A 91 -0.01 -10.28 10.31
C LEU A 91 0.61 -10.14 8.91
N LYS A 92 0.95 -11.25 8.25
CA LYS A 92 1.49 -11.23 6.88
C LYS A 92 0.46 -10.71 5.88
N LYS A 93 -0.82 -11.05 6.07
CA LYS A 93 -1.93 -10.56 5.25
C LYS A 93 -2.17 -9.07 5.45
N GLU A 94 -2.16 -8.58 6.69
CA GLU A 94 -2.29 -7.17 7.01
C GLU A 94 -1.17 -6.35 6.37
N ALA A 95 0.08 -6.79 6.52
CA ALA A 95 1.23 -6.14 5.92
C ALA A 95 1.10 -6.06 4.39
N LEU A 96 0.70 -7.16 3.74
CA LEU A 96 0.46 -7.20 2.29
C LEU A 96 -0.60 -6.17 1.87
N HIS A 97 -1.76 -6.15 2.54
CA HIS A 97 -2.83 -5.21 2.23
C HIS A 97 -2.37 -3.75 2.39
N ALA A 98 -1.64 -3.43 3.46
CA ALA A 98 -1.08 -2.10 3.65
C ALA A 98 -0.12 -1.70 2.51
N GLY A 99 0.69 -2.65 2.02
CA GLY A 99 1.57 -2.46 0.86
C GLY A 99 0.79 -2.19 -0.43
N GLU A 100 -0.28 -2.95 -0.69
CA GLU A 100 -1.13 -2.77 -1.87
C GLU A 100 -1.87 -1.42 -1.85
N GLU A 101 -2.41 -1.01 -0.70
CA GLU A 101 -3.04 0.30 -0.55
C GLU A 101 -2.04 1.45 -0.72
N LEU A 102 -0.81 1.30 -0.20
CA LEU A 102 0.24 2.27 -0.43
C LEU A 102 0.59 2.36 -1.92
N GLN A 103 0.72 1.24 -2.64
CA GLN A 103 1.00 1.25 -4.08
C GLN A 103 -0.10 1.96 -4.86
N LYS A 104 -1.38 1.73 -4.52
CA LYS A 104 -2.52 2.43 -5.11
C LYS A 104 -2.46 3.93 -4.86
N ALA A 105 -2.20 4.34 -3.62
CA ALA A 105 -2.09 5.75 -3.24
C ALA A 105 -0.94 6.46 -3.97
N LEU A 106 0.22 5.80 -4.06
CA LEU A 106 1.38 6.33 -4.80
C LEU A 106 1.12 6.42 -6.30
N THR A 107 0.41 5.46 -6.88
CA THR A 107 -0.01 5.50 -8.28
C THR A 107 -0.98 6.66 -8.54
N ALA A 108 -1.97 6.86 -7.66
CA ALA A 108 -2.88 8.00 -7.74
C ALA A 108 -2.13 9.34 -7.62
N LYS A 109 -1.16 9.42 -6.70
CA LYS A 109 -0.29 10.59 -6.56
C LYS A 109 0.52 10.85 -7.84
N LEU A 110 1.09 9.82 -8.47
CA LEU A 110 1.82 9.94 -9.73
C LEU A 110 0.93 10.54 -10.83
N TYR A 111 -0.29 10.05 -10.99
CA TYR A 111 -1.24 10.63 -11.94
C TYR A 111 -1.57 12.09 -11.63
N GLY A 112 -1.73 12.44 -10.36
CA GLY A 112 -1.88 13.83 -9.92
C GLY A 112 -0.70 14.71 -10.36
N LEU A 113 0.53 14.27 -10.13
CA LEU A 113 1.74 14.99 -10.53
C LEU A 113 1.88 15.12 -12.05
N LEU A 114 1.56 14.07 -12.82
CA LEU A 114 1.57 14.12 -14.29
C LEU A 114 0.55 15.13 -14.84
N ASN A 115 -0.62 15.23 -14.22
CA ASN A 115 -1.63 16.22 -14.61
C ASN A 115 -1.19 17.65 -14.26
N LEU A 116 -0.58 17.84 -13.09
CA LEU A 116 0.03 19.13 -12.71
C LEU A 116 1.13 19.54 -13.70
N ASN A 117 1.98 18.60 -14.12
CA ASN A 117 3.07 18.88 -15.07
C ASN A 117 2.52 19.38 -16.42
N LYS A 118 1.46 18.74 -16.92
CA LYS A 118 0.76 19.19 -18.14
C LYS A 118 0.21 20.61 -17.99
N ALA A 119 -0.43 20.92 -16.87
CA ALA A 119 -1.01 22.25 -16.63
C ALA A 119 0.08 23.34 -16.52
N VAL A 120 1.17 23.05 -15.80
CA VAL A 120 2.32 23.95 -15.69
C VAL A 120 2.96 24.19 -17.06
N THR A 121 3.22 23.14 -17.83
CA THR A 121 3.78 23.24 -19.18
C THR A 121 2.91 24.06 -20.12
N ALA A 122 1.59 23.84 -20.10
CA ALA A 122 0.64 24.62 -20.90
C ALA A 122 0.66 26.12 -20.53
N THR A 123 0.82 26.45 -19.25
CA THR A 123 0.93 27.83 -18.77
C THR A 123 2.19 28.50 -19.34
N TYR A 124 3.35 27.84 -19.28
CA TYR A 124 4.58 28.39 -19.87
C TYR A 124 4.48 28.58 -21.39
N GLN A 125 3.81 27.67 -22.10
CA GLN A 125 3.58 27.78 -23.55
C GLN A 125 2.62 28.93 -23.91
N SER A 126 1.58 29.19 -23.11
CA SER A 126 0.65 30.29 -23.38
C SER A 126 1.30 31.67 -23.19
N TYR A 127 2.22 31.82 -22.23
CA TYR A 127 2.98 33.06 -22.04
C TYR A 127 4.06 33.27 -23.12
N GLY A 128 4.52 32.21 -23.79
CA GLY A 128 5.52 32.27 -24.86
C GLY A 128 4.99 32.69 -26.24
N HIS A 129 3.67 32.63 -26.47
CA HIS A 129 3.04 32.97 -27.77
C HIS A 129 2.53 34.43 -27.86
N GLY A 130 2.82 35.25 -26.86
CA GLY A 130 2.42 36.67 -26.78
C GLY A 130 3.57 37.68 -26.99
N ARG A 131 4.67 37.26 -27.61
CA ARG A 131 5.80 38.14 -28.00
C ARG A 131 6.10 38.01 -29.48
#